data_AF-B8MRX2-F1
#
_entry.id   AF-B8MRX2-F1
#
_cell.length_a   1.000
_cell.length_b   1.000
_cell.length_c   1.000
_cell.angle_alpha   90.00
_cell.angle_beta   90.00
_cell.angle_gamma   90.00
#
_symmetry.space_group_name_H-M   'P 1'
#
loop_
_entity.id
_entity.type
_entity.pdbx_description
1 polymer ?
#
loop_
_entity_poly.entity_id
_entity_poly.type
_entity_poly.pdbx_seq_one_letter_code
_entity_poly.pdbx_strand_id
1 'polypeptide(L)'
;MTDLEKYEQLFDENPMEGSSPLRLIIESNDVATLHSYIKKYPERVFIREAMAYYNPLFVATADDRLDVLRVLLDLADSNGVQLQLDGPWDTSLLDVACEGAQLHTVKFFALLSVAYSLRSDLCYSPDPSTGGRKIWLQDEIARSEEILCMLLDRGASVRDAVRSYKFPDVEQDEKPMSLTATALGRAVSRASYKLASRLIAEGADVHARQYGWGGHPVTAVREVTALHVASGYWNVQGIKALLDNCGEVKPADMVSMRDTAGRIPLHWAAENICFDDYYLTDDEIASQICDTLELLIQRIRKRSTSKTKMVQLPYSLL
;
A
#
# COMPACT_ATOMS: atom_id res chain seq x y z
N MET A 1 5.92 33.64 -24.39
CA MET A 1 5.69 33.09 -23.05
C MET A 1 6.13 31.65 -23.10
N THR A 2 7.16 31.28 -22.35
CA THR A 2 7.57 29.87 -22.24
C THR A 2 6.51 29.10 -21.45
N ASP A 3 6.41 27.77 -21.65
CA ASP A 3 5.46 26.96 -20.90
C ASP A 3 5.70 27.04 -19.39
N LEU A 4 6.96 27.26 -18.98
CA LEU A 4 7.33 27.52 -17.58
C LEU A 4 6.81 28.86 -17.05
N GLU A 5 6.92 29.95 -17.83
CA GLU A 5 6.37 31.26 -17.46
C GLU A 5 4.86 31.21 -17.22
N LYS A 6 4.14 30.33 -17.93
CA LYS A 6 2.72 30.10 -17.70
C LYS A 6 2.44 29.56 -16.30
N TYR A 7 3.19 28.57 -15.81
CA TYR A 7 2.99 28.05 -14.45
C TYR A 7 3.47 29.01 -13.36
N GLU A 8 4.54 29.77 -13.63
CA GLU A 8 4.99 30.85 -12.73
C GLU A 8 3.90 31.93 -12.61
N GLN A 9 3.33 32.37 -13.73
CA GLN A 9 2.24 33.35 -13.75
C GLN A 9 0.95 32.82 -13.11
N LEU A 10 0.56 31.57 -13.39
CA LEU A 10 -0.63 30.95 -12.79
C LEU A 10 -0.52 30.88 -11.26
N PHE A 11 0.67 30.64 -10.73
CA PHE A 11 0.93 30.68 -9.31
C PHE A 11 0.85 32.10 -8.75
N ASP A 12 1.46 33.09 -9.43
CA ASP A 12 1.43 34.49 -9.00
C ASP A 12 0.00 35.09 -9.00
N GLU A 13 -0.84 34.67 -9.95
CA GLU A 13 -2.24 35.10 -10.06
C GLU A 13 -3.16 34.45 -9.02
N ASN A 14 -2.81 33.25 -8.54
CA ASN A 14 -3.61 32.53 -7.55
C ASN A 14 -2.70 31.74 -6.58
N PRO A 15 -2.06 32.42 -5.63
CA PRO A 15 -1.20 31.78 -4.64
C PRO A 15 -2.08 31.03 -3.65
N MET A 16 -2.45 29.80 -4.00
CA MET A 16 -3.03 28.85 -3.06
C MET A 16 -1.97 28.53 -2.01
N GLU A 17 -2.33 28.66 -0.74
CA GLU A 17 -1.43 28.44 0.39
C GLU A 17 -0.85 27.01 0.32
N GLY A 18 0.47 26.90 0.08
CA GLY A 18 1.17 25.62 -0.07
C GLY A 18 1.23 25.02 -1.48
N SER A 19 0.71 25.70 -2.51
CA SER A 19 1.00 25.35 -3.90
C SER A 19 2.31 25.98 -4.36
N SER A 20 2.99 25.39 -5.35
CA SER A 20 4.19 25.95 -5.98
C SER A 20 4.12 25.70 -7.49
N PRO A 21 4.84 26.46 -8.33
CA PRO A 21 4.88 26.20 -9.77
C PRO A 21 5.30 24.75 -10.08
N LEU A 22 6.21 24.18 -9.28
CA LEU A 22 6.63 22.80 -9.40
C LEU A 22 5.47 21.82 -9.14
N ARG A 23 4.65 22.08 -8.11
CA ARG A 23 3.48 21.26 -7.81
C ARG A 23 2.48 21.25 -8.97
N LEU A 24 2.19 22.41 -9.56
CA LEU A 24 1.27 22.52 -10.71
C LEU A 24 1.80 21.77 -11.94
N ILE A 25 3.12 21.82 -12.19
CA ILE A 25 3.78 21.07 -13.26
C ILE A 25 3.62 19.56 -13.05
N ILE A 26 3.81 19.10 -11.81
CA ILE A 26 3.64 17.68 -11.43
C ILE A 26 2.19 17.24 -11.59
N GLU A 27 1.25 18.01 -11.02
CA GLU A 27 -0.20 17.75 -11.12
C GLU A 27 -0.68 17.71 -12.58
N SER A 28 -0.01 18.44 -13.48
CA SER A 28 -0.30 18.45 -14.91
C SER A 28 0.41 17.35 -15.71
N ASN A 29 1.23 16.51 -15.06
CA ASN A 29 2.13 15.53 -15.69
C ASN A 29 3.01 16.12 -16.83
N ASP A 30 3.41 17.39 -16.72
CA ASP A 30 4.08 18.11 -17.81
C ASP A 30 5.60 17.92 -17.76
N VAL A 31 6.07 16.86 -18.42
CA VAL A 31 7.49 16.48 -18.48
C VAL A 31 8.36 17.54 -19.16
N ALA A 32 7.87 18.17 -20.22
CA ALA A 32 8.65 19.15 -20.98
C ALA A 32 8.93 20.39 -20.12
N THR A 33 7.91 20.87 -19.42
CA THR A 33 8.06 21.99 -18.50
C THR A 33 8.86 21.60 -17.26
N LEU A 34 8.71 20.37 -16.76
CA LEU A 34 9.52 19.87 -15.65
C LEU A 34 11.03 19.90 -15.97
N HIS A 35 11.44 19.46 -17.16
CA HIS A 35 12.85 19.56 -17.57
C HIS A 35 13.33 21.01 -17.62
N SER A 36 12.48 21.92 -18.11
CA SER A 36 12.79 23.36 -18.13
C SER A 36 12.91 23.93 -16.71
N TYR A 37 12.04 23.51 -15.79
CA TYR A 37 12.08 23.88 -14.38
C TYR A 37 13.36 23.37 -13.71
N ILE A 38 13.69 22.08 -13.86
CA ILE A 38 14.91 21.47 -13.29
C ILE A 38 16.16 22.21 -13.80
N LYS A 39 16.19 22.57 -15.08
CA LYS A 39 17.32 23.31 -15.67
C LYS A 39 17.45 24.74 -15.11
N LYS A 40 16.33 25.41 -14.84
CA LYS A 40 16.30 26.79 -14.33
C LYS A 40 16.54 26.84 -12.81
N TYR A 41 16.06 25.83 -12.07
CA TYR A 41 16.06 25.80 -10.61
C TYR A 41 16.42 24.41 -10.04
N PRO A 42 17.63 23.88 -10.30
CA PRO A 42 18.00 22.53 -9.88
C PRO A 42 17.92 22.34 -8.34
N GLU A 43 18.27 23.39 -7.58
CA GLU A 43 18.27 23.38 -6.11
C GLU A 43 16.85 23.41 -5.50
N ARG A 44 15.83 23.79 -6.27
CA ARG A 44 14.46 24.00 -5.77
C ARG A 44 13.54 22.80 -5.98
N VAL A 45 14.03 21.77 -6.66
CA VAL A 45 13.26 20.54 -6.90
C VAL A 45 13.12 19.77 -5.60
N PHE A 46 14.23 19.50 -4.90
CA PHE A 46 14.23 18.77 -3.64
C PHE A 46 14.57 19.71 -2.49
N ILE A 47 13.57 20.45 -2.01
CA ILE A 47 13.75 21.37 -0.87
C ILE A 47 13.81 20.56 0.44
N ARG A 48 14.89 20.75 1.20
CA ARG A 48 15.21 20.01 2.44
C ARG A 48 14.18 20.17 3.55
N GLU A 49 13.54 21.34 3.64
CA GLU A 49 12.60 21.69 4.73
C GLU A 49 11.13 21.49 4.35
N ALA A 50 10.85 20.94 3.15
CA ALA A 50 9.48 20.69 2.73
C ALA A 50 8.88 19.53 3.55
N MET A 51 7.67 19.74 4.11
CA MET A 51 6.92 18.64 4.74
C MET A 51 6.76 17.48 3.74
N ALA A 52 6.68 16.24 4.24
CA ALA A 52 6.59 15.03 3.40
C ALA A 52 5.50 15.11 2.32
N TYR A 53 4.37 15.78 2.60
CA TYR A 53 3.25 15.97 1.68
C TYR A 53 3.53 16.96 0.53
N TYR A 54 4.53 17.82 0.67
CA TYR A 54 4.98 18.75 -0.38
C TYR A 54 6.20 18.22 -1.15
N ASN A 55 6.68 17.02 -0.82
CA ASN A 55 7.77 16.41 -1.56
C ASN A 55 7.30 16.06 -2.98
N PRO A 56 8.00 16.49 -4.04
CA PRO A 56 7.61 16.22 -5.43
C PRO A 56 7.38 14.75 -5.76
N LEU A 57 8.15 13.85 -5.13
CA LEU A 57 7.99 12.41 -5.33
C LEU A 57 6.73 11.91 -4.65
N PHE A 58 6.40 12.42 -3.47
CA PHE A 58 5.13 12.09 -2.80
C PHE A 58 3.94 12.58 -3.61
N VAL A 59 3.96 13.83 -4.08
CA VAL A 59 2.88 14.40 -4.91
C VAL A 59 2.73 13.63 -6.22
N ALA A 60 3.84 13.39 -6.94
CA ALA A 60 3.79 12.62 -8.19
C ALA A 60 3.31 11.18 -7.98
N THR A 61 3.54 10.61 -6.80
CA THR A 61 3.08 9.27 -6.43
C THR A 61 1.61 9.26 -6.02
N ALA A 62 1.16 10.25 -5.23
CA ALA A 62 -0.22 10.36 -4.77
C ALA A 62 -1.19 10.70 -5.91
N ASP A 63 -0.72 11.45 -6.90
CA ASP A 63 -1.52 11.85 -8.08
C ASP A 63 -1.26 10.94 -9.32
N ASP A 64 -0.56 9.83 -9.13
CA ASP A 64 -0.24 8.82 -10.17
C ASP A 64 0.37 9.39 -11.46
N ARG A 65 1.28 10.36 -11.31
CA ARG A 65 1.95 11.09 -12.39
C ARG A 65 3.21 10.36 -12.84
N LEU A 66 3.02 9.22 -13.51
CA LEU A 66 4.07 8.25 -13.85
C LEU A 66 5.26 8.86 -14.62
N ASP A 67 5.01 9.69 -15.63
CA ASP A 67 6.08 10.21 -16.49
C ASP A 67 6.94 11.25 -15.76
N VAL A 68 6.30 12.16 -15.03
CA VAL A 68 6.99 13.09 -14.15
C VAL A 68 7.72 12.35 -13.02
N LEU A 69 7.11 11.33 -12.43
CA LEU A 69 7.74 10.50 -11.39
C LEU A 69 9.02 9.84 -11.91
N ARG A 70 9.03 9.32 -13.15
CA ARG A 70 10.25 8.76 -13.78
C ARG A 70 11.36 9.80 -13.84
N VAL A 71 11.07 11.00 -14.32
CA VAL A 71 12.06 12.09 -14.41
C VAL A 71 12.58 12.50 -13.03
N LEU A 72 11.70 12.60 -12.03
CA LEU A 72 12.09 12.93 -10.66
C LEU A 72 12.95 11.83 -10.02
N LEU A 73 12.66 10.56 -10.26
CA LEU A 73 13.46 9.43 -9.80
C LEU A 73 14.83 9.40 -10.48
N ASP A 74 14.90 9.61 -11.80
CA ASP A 74 16.16 9.64 -12.54
C ASP A 74 17.04 10.83 -12.08
N LEU A 75 16.43 11.97 -11.76
CA LEU A 75 17.12 13.12 -11.16
C LEU A 75 17.62 12.79 -9.75
N ALA A 76 16.82 12.10 -8.94
CA ALA A 76 17.22 11.68 -7.59
C ALA A 76 18.38 10.67 -7.62
N ASP A 77 18.33 9.70 -8.55
CA ASP A 77 19.39 8.73 -8.79
C ASP A 77 20.69 9.42 -9.25
N SER A 78 20.59 10.44 -10.11
CA SER A 78 21.75 11.16 -10.67
C SER A 78 22.43 12.12 -9.68
N ASN A 79 21.65 12.79 -8.83
CA ASN A 79 22.16 13.82 -7.93
C ASN A 79 22.57 13.26 -6.55
N GLY A 80 22.35 11.97 -6.29
CA GLY A 80 22.64 11.37 -4.98
C GLY A 80 21.93 12.11 -3.84
N VAL A 81 20.70 12.59 -4.12
CA VAL A 81 20.01 13.59 -3.30
C VAL A 81 19.92 13.12 -1.84
N GLN A 82 20.49 13.93 -0.93
CA GLN A 82 20.29 13.76 0.50
C GLN A 82 19.00 14.48 0.94
N LEU A 83 17.89 13.75 0.99
CA LEU A 83 16.64 14.21 1.61
C LEU A 83 16.71 13.99 3.14
N GLN A 84 17.21 14.98 3.88
CA GLN A 84 17.00 15.02 5.33
C GLN A 84 15.63 15.65 5.64
N LEU A 85 14.73 14.83 6.18
CA LEU A 85 13.42 15.27 6.68
C LEU A 85 13.60 15.76 8.13
N ASP A 86 13.98 17.02 8.32
CA ASP A 86 13.99 17.64 9.65
C ASP A 86 12.60 18.25 9.92
N GLY A 87 11.83 17.61 10.81
CA GLY A 87 10.54 18.10 11.26
C GLY A 87 10.21 17.63 12.69
N PRO A 88 9.55 18.46 13.51
CA PRO A 88 9.37 18.25 14.96
C PRO A 88 8.23 17.26 15.30
N TRP A 89 8.10 16.16 14.56
CA TRP A 89 7.24 15.04 14.97
C TRP A 89 8.12 13.99 15.65
N ASP A 90 8.28 14.17 16.96
CA ASP A 90 9.21 13.44 17.82
C ASP A 90 9.07 11.90 17.75
N THR A 91 10.21 11.27 17.39
CA THR A 91 10.66 9.91 17.74
C THR A 91 10.09 8.67 17.01
N SER A 92 10.45 8.51 15.73
CA SER A 92 11.04 7.27 15.14
C SER A 92 11.20 7.36 13.60
N LEU A 93 11.39 8.58 13.07
CA LEU A 93 11.77 8.82 11.67
C LEU A 93 13.28 9.11 11.54
N LEU A 94 13.89 9.62 12.61
CA LEU A 94 15.31 10.01 12.68
C LEU A 94 16.27 8.85 12.97
N ASP A 95 15.92 7.91 13.85
CA ASP A 95 16.88 6.86 14.27
C ASP A 95 17.20 5.80 13.18
N VAL A 96 16.33 5.62 12.18
CA VAL A 96 16.56 4.69 11.05
C VAL A 96 17.19 5.40 9.84
N ALA A 97 17.03 6.73 9.75
CA ALA A 97 17.56 7.55 8.66
C ALA A 97 18.99 8.07 8.90
N CYS A 98 19.54 7.92 10.11
CA CYS A 98 20.78 8.59 10.50
C CYS A 98 22.09 7.94 10.02
N GLU A 99 22.13 6.69 9.55
CA GLU A 99 23.38 6.10 9.03
C GLU A 99 23.16 5.25 7.76
N GLY A 100 22.83 5.92 6.64
CA GLY A 100 23.04 5.39 5.29
C GLY A 100 21.77 5.08 4.49
N ALA A 101 21.82 5.34 3.17
CA ALA A 101 20.83 4.94 2.15
C ALA A 101 19.54 5.80 1.99
N GLN A 102 19.70 7.10 1.75
CA GLN A 102 18.58 8.04 1.55
C GLN A 102 17.74 7.78 0.27
N LEU A 103 18.32 7.20 -0.78
CA LEU A 103 17.58 6.76 -1.98
C LEU A 103 16.57 5.63 -1.67
N HIS A 104 16.96 4.70 -0.80
CA HIS A 104 16.08 3.62 -0.36
C HIS A 104 14.91 4.16 0.47
N THR A 105 15.13 5.22 1.26
CA THR A 105 14.09 5.88 2.07
C THR A 105 13.01 6.54 1.19
N VAL A 106 13.41 7.18 0.10
CA VAL A 106 12.50 7.81 -0.86
C VAL A 106 11.67 6.78 -1.61
N LYS A 107 12.35 5.76 -2.15
CA LYS A 107 11.70 4.63 -2.82
C LYS A 107 10.77 3.87 -1.87
N PHE A 108 11.13 3.77 -0.59
CA PHE A 108 10.30 3.25 0.50
C PHE A 108 9.00 4.04 0.68
N PHE A 109 9.08 5.37 0.84
CA PHE A 109 7.88 6.19 1.03
C PHE A 109 6.98 6.18 -0.18
N ALA A 110 7.56 6.24 -1.39
CA ALA A 110 6.81 6.12 -2.63
C ALA A 110 6.11 4.75 -2.71
N LEU A 111 6.83 3.65 -2.47
CA LEU A 111 6.27 2.30 -2.52
C LEU A 111 5.12 2.13 -1.53
N LEU A 112 5.29 2.61 -0.29
CA LEU A 112 4.25 2.56 0.71
C LEU A 112 3.06 3.44 0.30
N SER A 113 3.30 4.66 -0.19
CA SER A 113 2.24 5.58 -0.62
C SER A 113 1.38 4.99 -1.74
N VAL A 114 1.97 4.43 -2.81
CA VAL A 114 1.17 3.79 -3.88
C VAL A 114 0.39 2.60 -3.32
N ALA A 115 0.99 1.82 -2.42
CA ALA A 115 0.27 0.73 -1.77
C ALA A 115 -0.91 1.25 -0.92
N TYR A 116 -0.83 2.47 -0.37
CA TYR A 116 -1.97 3.16 0.26
C TYR A 116 -2.99 3.66 -0.77
N SER A 117 -2.59 4.12 -1.95
CA SER A 117 -3.52 4.55 -3.02
C SER A 117 -4.34 3.40 -3.59
N LEU A 118 -3.79 2.16 -3.63
CA LEU A 118 -4.59 0.94 -3.91
C LEU A 118 -5.76 0.72 -2.94
N ARG A 119 -5.81 1.49 -1.85
CA ARG A 119 -6.82 1.44 -0.81
C ARG A 119 -7.65 2.72 -0.72
N SER A 120 -7.07 3.90 -0.98
CA SER A 120 -7.69 5.21 -0.73
C SER A 120 -8.09 5.89 -2.02
N ASP A 121 -9.23 6.59 -1.93
CA ASP A 121 -9.68 7.64 -2.86
C ASP A 121 -10.59 7.18 -4.00
N LEU A 122 -11.74 6.65 -3.62
CA LEU A 122 -12.91 6.56 -4.51
C LEU A 122 -13.92 7.71 -4.31
N CYS A 123 -13.58 8.69 -3.45
CA CYS A 123 -14.42 9.89 -3.28
C CYS A 123 -14.48 10.76 -4.54
N TYR A 124 -13.66 10.52 -5.57
CA TYR A 124 -13.65 11.29 -6.80
C TYR A 124 -13.60 10.39 -8.04
N SER A 125 -14.76 9.91 -8.48
CA SER A 125 -14.88 9.39 -9.86
C SER A 125 -15.33 10.51 -10.80
N PRO A 126 -14.65 10.74 -11.92
CA PRO A 126 -15.06 11.72 -12.92
C PRO A 126 -16.38 11.33 -13.64
N ASP A 127 -16.69 10.03 -13.71
CA ASP A 127 -18.00 9.53 -14.19
C ASP A 127 -18.79 8.92 -13.00
N PRO A 128 -19.97 9.45 -12.64
CA PRO A 128 -20.77 8.91 -11.55
C PRO A 128 -21.47 7.59 -11.90
N SER A 129 -21.45 7.13 -13.15
CA SER A 129 -22.06 5.87 -13.56
C SER A 129 -21.30 4.66 -12.99
N THR A 130 -22.01 3.58 -12.63
CA THR A 130 -21.39 2.35 -12.12
C THR A 130 -20.34 1.78 -13.10
N GLY A 131 -20.63 1.82 -14.41
CA GLY A 131 -19.71 1.38 -15.45
C GLY A 131 -18.46 2.26 -15.55
N GLY A 132 -18.61 3.59 -15.51
CA GLY A 132 -17.50 4.52 -15.55
C GLY A 132 -16.60 4.42 -14.31
N ARG A 133 -17.19 4.30 -13.12
CA ARG A 133 -16.43 4.08 -11.87
C ARG A 133 -15.63 2.79 -11.89
N LYS A 134 -16.19 1.71 -12.44
CA LYS A 134 -15.51 0.42 -12.56
C LYS A 134 -14.30 0.49 -13.49
N ILE A 135 -14.45 1.11 -14.67
CA ILE A 135 -13.35 1.31 -15.62
C ILE A 135 -12.26 2.17 -14.97
N TRP A 136 -12.64 3.28 -14.34
CA TRP A 136 -11.71 4.17 -13.65
C TRP A 136 -10.92 3.44 -12.56
N LEU A 137 -11.59 2.62 -11.73
CA LEU A 137 -10.94 1.84 -10.67
C LEU A 137 -9.97 0.79 -11.26
N GLN A 138 -10.34 0.14 -12.36
CA GLN A 138 -9.44 -0.81 -13.03
C GLN A 138 -8.19 -0.13 -13.58
N ASP A 139 -8.35 1.04 -14.19
CA ASP A 139 -7.24 1.85 -14.71
C ASP A 139 -6.36 2.37 -13.57
N GLU A 140 -6.94 2.78 -12.44
CA GLU A 140 -6.21 3.22 -11.25
C GLU A 140 -5.39 2.08 -10.63
N ILE A 141 -6.02 0.91 -10.45
CA ILE A 141 -5.30 -0.29 -9.97
C ILE A 141 -4.13 -0.60 -10.92
N ALA A 142 -4.37 -0.64 -12.23
CA ALA A 142 -3.34 -0.94 -13.22
C ALA A 142 -2.17 0.04 -13.18
N ARG A 143 -2.44 1.35 -13.07
CA ARG A 143 -1.41 2.39 -12.92
C ARG A 143 -0.62 2.24 -11.63
N SER A 144 -1.32 2.05 -10.50
CA SER A 144 -0.70 1.79 -9.21
C SER A 144 0.22 0.55 -9.25
N GLU A 145 -0.19 -0.54 -9.93
CA GLU A 145 0.67 -1.72 -10.09
C GLU A 145 1.91 -1.43 -10.93
N GLU A 146 1.78 -0.63 -11.99
CA GLU A 146 2.90 -0.23 -12.84
C GLU A 146 3.92 0.59 -12.04
N ILE A 147 3.46 1.57 -11.26
CA ILE A 147 4.34 2.40 -10.42
C ILE A 147 5.03 1.52 -9.37
N LEU A 148 4.30 0.63 -8.69
CA LEU A 148 4.89 -0.29 -7.72
C LEU A 148 5.96 -1.18 -8.37
N CYS A 149 5.68 -1.77 -9.53
CA CYS A 149 6.66 -2.59 -10.25
C CYS A 149 7.90 -1.77 -10.64
N MET A 150 7.70 -0.55 -11.14
CA MET A 150 8.79 0.35 -11.51
C MET A 150 9.68 0.71 -10.32
N LEU A 151 9.09 0.95 -9.15
CA LEU A 151 9.83 1.24 -7.92
C LEU A 151 10.66 0.02 -7.48
N LEU A 152 10.08 -1.19 -7.56
CA LEU A 152 10.80 -2.44 -7.28
C LEU A 152 11.96 -2.66 -8.26
N ASP A 153 11.74 -2.45 -9.55
CA ASP A 153 12.79 -2.54 -10.59
C ASP A 153 13.94 -1.55 -10.33
N ARG A 154 13.66 -0.43 -9.66
CA ARG A 154 14.64 0.58 -9.24
C ARG A 154 15.25 0.31 -7.86
N GLY A 155 15.02 -0.85 -7.26
CA GLY A 155 15.62 -1.26 -5.98
C GLY A 155 14.89 -0.75 -4.74
N ALA A 156 13.61 -0.40 -4.84
CA ALA A 156 12.78 -0.15 -3.66
C ALA A 156 12.72 -1.42 -2.79
N SER A 157 13.08 -1.30 -1.52
CA SER A 157 13.07 -2.43 -0.59
C SER A 157 11.68 -2.63 0.00
N VAL A 158 11.08 -3.79 -0.25
CA VAL A 158 9.78 -4.17 0.34
C VAL A 158 9.91 -4.51 1.83
N ARG A 159 11.09 -4.98 2.25
CA ARG A 159 11.39 -5.32 3.65
C ARG A 159 11.41 -4.08 4.53
N ASP A 160 11.89 -2.98 3.96
CA ASP A 160 11.96 -1.70 4.65
C ASP A 160 10.62 -0.96 4.60
N ALA A 161 9.68 -1.42 3.75
CA ALA A 161 8.31 -0.92 3.55
C ALA A 161 7.34 -1.16 4.71
N VAL A 162 7.83 -0.90 5.93
CA VAL A 162 7.17 -1.10 7.21
C VAL A 162 7.12 0.22 7.97
N ARG A 163 5.92 0.79 8.17
CA ARG A 163 5.73 2.03 8.94
C ARG A 163 5.22 1.71 10.34
N SER A 164 6.00 2.10 11.37
CA SER A 164 5.56 2.05 12.76
C SER A 164 4.96 3.38 13.17
N TYR A 165 3.71 3.40 13.65
CA TYR A 165 3.12 4.55 14.34
C TYR A 165 3.29 4.38 15.84
N LYS A 166 3.72 5.45 16.52
CA LYS A 166 3.58 5.61 17.97
C LYS A 166 2.53 6.70 18.18
N PHE A 167 1.44 6.39 18.87
CA PHE A 167 0.49 7.43 19.28
C PHE A 167 0.98 8.08 20.57
N PRO A 168 1.06 9.43 20.65
CA PRO A 168 1.67 10.12 21.79
C PRO A 168 0.89 10.07 23.11
N ASP A 169 -0.33 9.53 23.18
CA ASP A 169 -1.08 9.46 24.43
C ASP A 169 -1.74 8.10 24.63
N VAL A 170 -1.07 7.22 25.36
CA VAL A 170 -1.74 6.24 26.22
C VAL A 170 -1.12 6.45 27.60
N GLU A 171 -1.98 6.57 28.62
CA GLU A 171 -1.60 6.85 30.01
C GLU A 171 -0.40 6.01 30.48
N GLN A 172 0.40 6.61 31.37
CA GLN A 172 1.81 6.31 31.73
C GLN A 172 2.18 4.87 32.17
N ASP A 173 1.31 3.87 32.05
CA ASP A 173 1.59 2.48 32.43
C ASP A 173 1.38 1.44 31.31
N GLU A 174 0.96 1.84 30.10
CA GLU A 174 0.88 0.93 28.95
C GLU A 174 2.11 1.01 28.03
N LYS A 175 2.68 -0.15 27.71
CA LYS A 175 3.84 -0.28 26.81
C LYS A 175 3.58 0.47 25.49
N PRO A 176 4.54 1.25 24.96
CA PRO A 176 4.35 2.09 23.77
C PRO A 176 3.69 1.32 22.62
N MET A 177 2.59 1.87 22.12
CA MET A 177 1.81 1.28 21.03
C MET A 177 2.60 1.39 19.72
N SER A 178 3.22 0.30 19.27
CA SER A 178 3.81 0.21 17.92
C SER A 178 2.77 -0.37 16.97
N LEU A 179 2.23 0.46 16.07
CA LEU A 179 1.34 0.00 15.01
C LEU A 179 2.13 -0.13 13.71
N THR A 180 2.20 -1.33 13.18
CA THR A 180 2.92 -1.59 11.94
C THR A 180 1.97 -1.55 10.74
N ALA A 181 2.35 -0.88 9.66
CA ALA A 181 1.73 -0.98 8.33
C ALA A 181 2.78 -1.48 7.33
N THR A 182 2.43 -2.48 6.52
CA THR A 182 3.35 -3.07 5.52
C THR A 182 2.88 -2.78 4.10
N ALA A 183 3.81 -2.60 3.15
CA ALA A 183 3.43 -2.44 1.74
C ALA A 183 2.60 -3.62 1.21
N LEU A 184 2.97 -4.86 1.57
CA LEU A 184 2.19 -6.04 1.19
C LEU A 184 0.77 -6.00 1.77
N GLY A 185 0.63 -5.78 3.08
CA GLY A 185 -0.68 -5.75 3.73
C GLY A 185 -1.52 -4.53 3.38
N ARG A 186 -0.97 -3.55 2.65
CA ARG A 186 -1.71 -2.47 1.99
C ARG A 186 -2.12 -2.86 0.58
N ALA A 187 -1.15 -3.28 -0.24
CA ALA A 187 -1.39 -3.62 -1.65
C ALA A 187 -2.41 -4.76 -1.83
N VAL A 188 -2.41 -5.78 -0.96
CA VAL A 188 -3.29 -6.95 -1.10
C VAL A 188 -4.79 -6.64 -0.97
N SER A 189 -5.19 -5.42 -0.65
CA SER A 189 -6.60 -5.00 -0.77
C SER A 189 -7.11 -5.12 -2.21
N ARG A 190 -6.28 -4.78 -3.22
CA ARG A 190 -6.67 -4.74 -4.63
C ARG A 190 -5.62 -5.33 -5.58
N ALA A 191 -4.41 -5.63 -5.11
CA ALA A 191 -3.32 -6.14 -5.94
C ALA A 191 -3.68 -7.46 -6.64
N SER A 192 -3.22 -7.55 -7.89
CA SER A 192 -3.21 -8.75 -8.70
C SER A 192 -2.34 -9.84 -8.07
N TYR A 193 -2.59 -11.08 -8.49
CA TYR A 193 -1.77 -12.22 -8.08
C TYR A 193 -0.29 -11.98 -8.39
N LYS A 194 0.02 -11.38 -9.55
CA LYS A 194 1.38 -11.13 -10.02
C LYS A 194 2.09 -10.12 -9.11
N LEU A 195 1.45 -8.99 -8.81
CA LEU A 195 2.02 -7.98 -7.94
C LEU A 195 2.20 -8.50 -6.51
N ALA A 196 1.18 -9.14 -5.93
CA ALA A 196 1.26 -9.69 -4.57
C ALA A 196 2.37 -10.76 -4.45
N SER A 197 2.46 -11.67 -5.43
CA SER A 197 3.52 -12.69 -5.46
C SER A 197 4.91 -12.05 -5.61
N ARG A 198 5.02 -11.00 -6.43
CA ARG A 198 6.27 -10.26 -6.61
C ARG A 198 6.72 -9.61 -5.30
N LEU A 199 5.82 -8.91 -4.59
CA LEU A 199 6.14 -8.28 -3.30
C LEU A 199 6.68 -9.31 -2.29
N ILE A 200 6.09 -10.50 -2.24
CA ILE A 200 6.54 -11.60 -1.37
C ILE A 200 7.91 -12.12 -1.81
N ALA A 201 8.14 -12.30 -3.11
CA ALA A 201 9.42 -12.74 -3.67
C ALA A 201 10.55 -11.72 -3.39
N GLU A 202 10.24 -10.43 -3.37
CA GLU A 202 11.16 -9.33 -3.01
C GLU A 202 11.34 -9.19 -1.47
N GLY A 203 10.79 -10.13 -0.69
CA GLY A 203 11.05 -10.27 0.73
C GLY A 203 9.99 -9.70 1.67
N ALA A 204 8.80 -9.32 1.17
CA ALA A 204 7.70 -8.95 2.07
C ALA A 204 7.36 -10.07 3.05
N ASP A 205 7.26 -9.73 4.33
CA ASP A 205 6.80 -10.70 5.33
C ASP A 205 5.29 -10.93 5.19
N VAL A 206 4.94 -12.07 4.61
CA VAL A 206 3.57 -12.52 4.38
C VAL A 206 2.78 -12.75 5.69
N HIS A 207 3.48 -12.97 6.80
CA HIS A 207 2.91 -13.23 8.13
C HIS A 207 2.98 -12.01 9.07
N ALA A 208 3.42 -10.86 8.54
CA ALA A 208 3.56 -9.64 9.31
C ALA A 208 2.25 -9.28 10.03
N ARG A 209 2.40 -8.88 11.29
CA ARG A 209 1.30 -8.50 12.16
C ARG A 209 1.17 -6.99 12.18
N GLN A 210 0.07 -6.51 11.60
CA GLN A 210 -0.22 -5.11 11.40
C GLN A 210 -1.47 -4.67 12.15
N TYR A 211 -1.63 -3.36 12.25
CA TYR A 211 -2.87 -2.77 12.71
C TYR A 211 -3.94 -2.89 11.62
N GLY A 212 -5.12 -3.34 12.01
CA GLY A 212 -6.32 -3.27 11.19
C GLY A 212 -6.66 -1.80 10.95
N TRP A 213 -6.40 -1.33 9.74
CA TRP A 213 -6.95 -0.06 9.31
C TRP A 213 -8.29 -0.37 8.66
N GLY A 214 -9.34 0.16 9.24
CA GLY A 214 -10.63 0.43 8.62
C GLY A 214 -11.21 1.63 9.37
N GLY A 215 -11.90 2.52 8.66
CA GLY A 215 -12.54 3.69 9.29
C GLY A 215 -13.67 3.32 10.25
N HIS A 216 -13.88 2.04 10.54
CA HIS A 216 -14.91 1.52 11.40
C HIS A 216 -14.33 1.11 12.78
N PRO A 217 -14.96 1.50 13.91
CA PRO A 217 -14.51 1.15 15.26
C PRO A 217 -14.30 -0.36 15.51
N VAL A 218 -14.99 -1.22 14.77
CA VAL A 218 -14.90 -2.70 14.86
C VAL A 218 -13.64 -3.27 14.16
N THR A 219 -12.94 -2.46 13.36
CA THR A 219 -11.69 -2.84 12.66
C THR A 219 -10.43 -2.32 13.34
N ALA A 220 -10.56 -1.60 14.46
CA ALA A 220 -9.47 -1.17 15.34
C ALA A 220 -8.87 -2.35 16.13
N VAL A 221 -8.46 -3.39 15.42
CA VAL A 221 -7.86 -4.61 15.99
C VAL A 221 -6.40 -4.73 15.58
N ARG A 222 -5.64 -5.43 16.39
CA ARG A 222 -4.21 -5.65 16.18
C ARG A 222 -4.00 -7.07 15.68
N GLU A 223 -2.76 -7.37 15.31
CA GLU A 223 -2.35 -8.69 14.81
C GLU A 223 -3.06 -9.13 13.53
N VAL A 224 -3.55 -8.16 12.76
CA VAL A 224 -4.12 -8.38 11.43
C VAL A 224 -2.99 -8.79 10.50
N THR A 225 -3.23 -9.78 9.64
CA THR A 225 -2.25 -10.20 8.61
C THR A 225 -2.69 -9.70 7.24
N ALA A 226 -1.80 -9.74 6.25
CA ALA A 226 -2.14 -9.47 4.86
C ALA A 226 -3.34 -10.32 4.38
N LEU A 227 -3.48 -11.56 4.87
CA LEU A 227 -4.60 -12.43 4.51
C LEU A 227 -5.94 -11.95 5.07
N HIS A 228 -5.96 -11.38 6.28
CA HIS A 228 -7.16 -10.76 6.83
C HIS A 228 -7.61 -9.58 5.98
N VAL A 229 -6.66 -8.71 5.59
CA VAL A 229 -6.96 -7.55 4.73
C VAL A 229 -7.49 -8.00 3.37
N ALA A 230 -6.80 -8.91 2.69
CA ALA A 230 -7.25 -9.42 1.39
C ALA A 230 -8.64 -10.07 1.47
N SER A 231 -8.95 -10.73 2.59
CA SER A 231 -10.26 -11.34 2.83
C SER A 231 -11.38 -10.30 3.01
N GLY A 232 -11.12 -9.22 3.76
CA GLY A 232 -12.09 -8.14 3.95
C GLY A 232 -12.38 -7.30 2.70
N TYR A 233 -11.51 -7.37 1.70
CA TYR A 233 -11.68 -6.75 0.37
C TYR A 233 -12.12 -7.74 -0.71
N TRP A 234 -12.41 -9.00 -0.33
CA TRP A 234 -12.74 -10.09 -1.26
C TRP A 234 -11.76 -10.25 -2.44
N ASN A 235 -10.49 -9.91 -2.22
CA ASN A 235 -9.46 -10.00 -3.24
C ASN A 235 -8.99 -11.46 -3.40
N VAL A 236 -9.75 -12.24 -4.16
CA VAL A 236 -9.46 -13.65 -4.46
C VAL A 236 -8.05 -13.85 -5.03
N GLN A 237 -7.56 -12.92 -5.85
CA GLN A 237 -6.22 -13.01 -6.45
C GLN A 237 -5.12 -12.78 -5.41
N GLY A 238 -5.28 -11.77 -4.56
CA GLY A 238 -4.41 -11.52 -3.42
C GLY A 238 -4.38 -12.70 -2.45
N ILE A 239 -5.54 -13.26 -2.12
CA ILE A 239 -5.64 -14.46 -1.25
C ILE A 239 -4.89 -15.64 -1.86
N LYS A 240 -5.06 -15.92 -3.16
CA LYS A 240 -4.32 -16.99 -3.85
C LYS A 240 -2.81 -16.76 -3.75
N ALA A 241 -2.32 -15.56 -4.08
CA ALA A 241 -0.90 -15.23 -4.01
C ALA A 241 -0.33 -15.42 -2.59
N LEU A 242 -1.06 -14.97 -1.56
CA LEU A 242 -0.65 -15.13 -0.16
C LEU A 242 -0.58 -16.60 0.25
N LEU A 243 -1.56 -17.42 -0.14
CA LEU A 243 -1.61 -18.84 0.21
C LEU A 243 -0.61 -19.70 -0.56
N ASP A 244 -0.30 -19.34 -1.80
CA ASP A 244 0.66 -20.06 -2.63
C ASP A 244 2.11 -19.70 -2.27
N ASN A 245 2.32 -18.52 -1.65
CA ASN A 245 3.63 -18.03 -1.18
C ASN A 245 3.70 -17.92 0.36
N CYS A 246 3.01 -18.79 1.10
CA CYS A 246 2.95 -18.74 2.57
C CYS A 246 4.23 -19.20 3.29
N GLY A 247 5.31 -19.48 2.56
CA GLY A 247 6.59 -19.94 3.08
C GLY A 247 6.49 -21.31 3.77
N GLU A 248 7.15 -21.47 4.91
CA GLU A 248 7.16 -22.71 5.69
C GLU A 248 5.84 -22.98 6.42
N VAL A 249 5.02 -21.95 6.63
CA VAL A 249 3.72 -22.06 7.28
C VAL A 249 2.75 -22.75 6.32
N LYS A 250 2.03 -23.76 6.80
CA LYS A 250 1.01 -24.42 5.97
C LYS A 250 -0.14 -23.45 5.66
N PRO A 251 -0.70 -23.45 4.44
CA PRO A 251 -1.85 -22.60 4.09
C PRO A 251 -3.02 -22.74 5.08
N ALA A 252 -3.23 -23.95 5.60
CA ALA A 252 -4.24 -24.29 6.60
C ALA A 252 -4.06 -23.57 7.95
N ASP A 253 -2.81 -23.33 8.36
CA ASP A 253 -2.51 -22.63 9.60
C ASP A 253 -2.57 -21.11 9.38
N MET A 254 -2.17 -20.64 8.19
CA MET A 254 -2.31 -19.24 7.78
C MET A 254 -3.76 -18.76 7.77
N VAL A 255 -4.70 -19.55 7.22
CA VAL A 255 -6.16 -19.24 7.25
C VAL A 255 -6.78 -19.36 8.64
N SER A 256 -6.03 -19.88 9.63
CA SER A 256 -6.48 -20.01 11.02
C SER A 256 -5.84 -18.98 11.95
N MET A 257 -4.97 -18.10 11.43
CA MET A 257 -4.39 -17.02 12.22
C MET A 257 -5.49 -16.12 12.76
N ARG A 258 -5.33 -15.68 14.00
CA ARG A 258 -6.29 -14.81 14.67
C ARG A 258 -5.73 -13.40 14.83
N ASP A 259 -6.60 -12.42 14.70
CA ASP A 259 -6.38 -11.06 15.20
C ASP A 259 -6.61 -11.00 16.72
N THR A 260 -6.44 -9.82 17.34
CA THR A 260 -6.65 -9.64 18.78
C THR A 260 -8.09 -9.83 19.25
N ALA A 261 -9.08 -9.77 18.35
CA ALA A 261 -10.48 -10.09 18.66
C ALA A 261 -10.78 -11.59 18.48
N GLY A 262 -9.74 -12.40 18.20
CA GLY A 262 -9.88 -13.83 17.95
C GLY A 262 -10.46 -14.17 16.58
N ARG A 263 -10.59 -13.19 15.68
CA ARG A 263 -11.17 -13.39 14.36
C ARG A 263 -10.15 -13.94 13.39
N ILE A 264 -10.59 -14.83 12.50
CA ILE A 264 -9.78 -15.40 11.43
C ILE A 264 -10.11 -14.70 10.09
N PRO A 265 -9.34 -14.89 9.01
CA PRO A 265 -9.62 -14.29 7.71
C PRO A 265 -11.03 -14.58 7.18
N LEU A 266 -11.61 -15.74 7.50
CA LEU A 266 -13.00 -16.05 7.15
C LEU A 266 -14.02 -15.10 7.79
N HIS A 267 -13.80 -14.67 9.04
CA HIS A 267 -14.67 -13.69 9.69
C HIS A 267 -14.53 -12.32 9.03
N TRP A 268 -13.31 -11.95 8.60
CA TRP A 268 -13.07 -10.71 7.87
C TRP A 268 -13.74 -10.71 6.49
N ALA A 269 -13.81 -11.85 5.80
CA ALA A 269 -14.57 -11.96 4.55
C ALA A 269 -16.10 -11.87 4.76
N ALA A 270 -16.60 -12.28 5.93
CA ALA A 270 -18.02 -12.23 6.27
C ALA A 270 -18.46 -10.86 6.83
N GLU A 271 -17.55 -10.15 7.51
CA GLU A 271 -17.74 -8.75 7.90
C GLU A 271 -17.53 -7.90 6.64
N ASN A 272 -18.58 -7.24 6.17
CA ASN A 272 -18.48 -6.35 5.01
C ASN A 272 -17.64 -5.10 5.36
N ILE A 273 -16.31 -5.21 5.23
CA ILE A 273 -15.35 -4.14 5.54
C ILE A 273 -15.23 -3.17 4.35
N CYS A 274 -15.65 -3.59 3.15
CA CYS A 274 -15.60 -2.79 1.94
C CYS A 274 -16.86 -1.89 1.83
N PHE A 275 -16.72 -0.63 2.22
CA PHE A 275 -17.71 0.41 1.88
C PHE A 275 -17.55 0.92 0.43
N ASP A 276 -16.55 0.40 -0.29
CA ASP A 276 -16.11 0.85 -1.60
C ASP A 276 -16.67 -0.02 -2.74
N ASP A 277 -17.84 -0.63 -2.60
CA ASP A 277 -18.41 -1.49 -3.66
C ASP A 277 -19.50 -0.81 -4.48
N TYR A 278 -19.58 0.52 -4.45
CA TYR A 278 -20.49 1.32 -5.28
C TYR A 278 -20.27 1.19 -6.81
N TYR A 279 -19.36 0.30 -7.26
CA TYR A 279 -18.94 0.14 -8.66
C TYR A 279 -19.17 -1.28 -9.20
N LEU A 280 -19.45 -2.24 -8.33
CA LEU A 280 -19.81 -3.61 -8.72
C LEU A 280 -21.33 -3.75 -8.71
N THR A 281 -21.86 -4.61 -9.57
CA THR A 281 -23.28 -5.00 -9.45
C THR A 281 -23.47 -5.94 -8.26
N ASP A 282 -24.68 -6.04 -7.73
CA ASP A 282 -25.01 -6.96 -6.63
C ASP A 282 -24.59 -8.41 -6.95
N ASP A 283 -24.74 -8.83 -8.22
CA ASP A 283 -24.31 -10.16 -8.69
C ASP A 283 -22.79 -10.33 -8.65
N GLU A 284 -22.03 -9.30 -9.00
CA GLU A 284 -20.55 -9.33 -8.96
C GLU A 284 -20.04 -9.35 -7.52
N ILE A 285 -20.66 -8.55 -6.64
CA ILE A 285 -20.39 -8.55 -5.20
C ILE A 285 -20.67 -9.95 -4.63
N ALA A 286 -21.85 -10.50 -4.90
CA ALA A 286 -22.24 -11.82 -4.43
C ALA A 286 -21.28 -12.91 -4.93
N SER A 287 -20.82 -12.84 -6.19
CA SER A 287 -19.83 -13.78 -6.72
C SER A 287 -18.48 -13.65 -6.01
N GLN A 288 -17.97 -12.43 -5.79
CA GLN A 288 -16.68 -12.23 -5.11
C GLN A 288 -16.69 -12.70 -3.66
N ILE A 289 -17.79 -12.45 -2.95
CA ILE A 289 -18.01 -12.97 -1.60
C ILE A 289 -18.01 -14.50 -1.63
N CYS A 290 -18.81 -15.12 -2.50
CA CYS A 290 -18.89 -16.57 -2.61
C CYS A 290 -17.52 -17.19 -2.91
N ASP A 291 -16.81 -16.68 -3.92
CA ASP A 291 -15.49 -17.18 -4.31
C ASP A 291 -14.47 -17.07 -3.16
N THR A 292 -14.51 -15.95 -2.43
CA THR A 292 -13.63 -15.72 -1.27
C THR A 292 -13.92 -16.69 -0.13
N LEU A 293 -15.20 -16.82 0.25
CA LEU A 293 -15.62 -17.71 1.33
C LEU A 293 -15.33 -19.17 0.97
N GLU A 294 -15.62 -19.60 -0.26
CA GLU A 294 -15.31 -20.94 -0.74
C GLU A 294 -13.83 -21.24 -0.68
N LEU A 295 -12.98 -20.32 -1.17
CA LEU A 295 -11.53 -20.48 -1.16
C LEU A 295 -11.00 -20.67 0.27
N LEU A 296 -11.46 -19.85 1.23
CA LEU A 296 -11.04 -19.95 2.63
C LEU A 296 -11.55 -21.25 3.29
N ILE A 297 -12.82 -21.61 3.08
CA ILE A 297 -13.42 -22.83 3.63
C ILE A 297 -12.72 -24.09 3.12
N GLN A 298 -12.41 -24.15 1.81
CA GLN A 298 -11.70 -25.28 1.23
C GLN A 298 -10.33 -25.50 1.89
N ARG A 299 -9.60 -24.43 2.20
CA ARG A 299 -8.28 -24.50 2.84
C ARG A 299 -8.39 -24.89 4.33
N ILE A 300 -9.45 -24.45 5.02
CA ILE A 300 -9.74 -24.90 6.40
C ILE A 300 -10.08 -26.39 6.43
N ARG A 301 -10.94 -26.88 5.52
CA ARG A 301 -11.34 -28.30 5.47
C ARG A 301 -10.17 -29.26 5.23
N LYS A 302 -9.21 -28.87 4.37
CA LYS A 302 -7.96 -29.63 4.15
C LYS A 302 -7.14 -29.84 5.44
N ARG A 303 -7.26 -28.92 6.42
CA ARG A 303 -6.64 -29.07 7.76
C ARG A 303 -7.27 -30.21 8.55
N SER A 304 -8.61 -30.25 8.57
CA SER A 304 -9.37 -31.24 9.34
C SER A 304 -9.13 -32.65 8.80
N THR A 305 -9.07 -32.83 7.49
CA THR A 305 -8.79 -34.14 6.88
C THR A 305 -7.33 -34.58 7.08
N SER A 306 -6.37 -33.66 7.14
CA SER A 306 -4.97 -33.98 7.46
C SER A 306 -4.76 -34.39 8.93
N LYS A 307 -5.61 -33.96 9.86
CA LYS A 307 -5.58 -34.39 11.27
C LYS A 307 -6.29 -35.73 11.49
N THR A 308 -7.19 -36.14 10.59
CA THR A 308 -7.97 -37.40 10.68
C THR A 308 -7.33 -38.58 9.94
N LYS A 309 -6.00 -38.60 9.76
CA LYS A 309 -5.31 -39.88 9.50
C LYS A 309 -5.32 -40.68 10.81
N MET A 310 -6.44 -41.38 11.04
CA MET A 310 -6.61 -42.33 12.13
C MET A 310 -5.43 -43.29 12.18
N VAL A 311 -4.85 -43.40 13.37
CA VAL A 311 -4.00 -44.50 13.80
C VAL A 311 -4.73 -45.80 13.46
N GLN A 312 -4.32 -46.47 12.39
CA GLN A 312 -4.60 -47.90 12.24
C GLN A 312 -3.80 -48.60 13.34
N LEU A 313 -4.47 -48.91 14.45
CA LEU A 313 -3.98 -49.90 15.39
C LEU A 313 -3.80 -51.21 14.61
N PRO A 314 -2.63 -51.86 14.65
CA PRO A 314 -2.47 -53.18 14.08
C PRO A 314 -3.26 -54.17 14.94
N TYR A 315 -4.42 -54.60 14.45
CA TYR A 315 -5.02 -55.84 14.89
C TYR A 315 -4.18 -56.99 14.33
N SER A 316 -3.14 -57.37 15.09
CA SER A 316 -2.51 -58.67 14.96
C SER A 316 -1.82 -59.02 16.27
N LEU A 317 -2.50 -59.82 17.10
CA LEU A 317 -2.04 -61.12 17.60
C LEU A 317 -3.09 -61.71 18.57
N LEU A 318 -3.56 -62.90 18.17
CA LEU A 318 -4.06 -64.06 18.94
C LEU A 318 -4.57 -63.83 20.37
#